data_AF-A0A2N6IGU6-F1
#
_entry.id   AF-A0A2N6IGU6-F1
#
_cell.length_a   1.000
_cell.length_b   1.000
_cell.length_c   1.000
_cell.angle_alpha   90.00
_cell.angle_beta   90.00
_cell.angle_gamma   90.00
#
_symmetry.space_group_name_H-M   'P 1'
#
loop_
_entity.id
_entity.type
_entity.pdbx_description
1 polymer ?
#
loop_
_entity_poly.entity_id
_entity_poly.type
_entity_poly.pdbx_seq_one_letter_code
_entity_poly.pdbx_strand_id
1 'polypeptide(L)'
;MTDVQFLEWLKSPLAIRMVLIEAQVNVAGSEVTRYIASRPYVTGPTEVPANTVYLPLATGGLAFTEQVSLTGEAGLSGGDIELGNADGALDGWLGDVWRNRPIKAWAGDPRWPRADFRLVFDGIIADIASASRETLNLSLRDKLQRLDAPIAEAKLGGTTPNKDATLPIPFGECHNVTPLLTNPATLEYGFLGAVESSFEVRTNGKPIAVALNDQAGRFNLTTDPFSTTITVSVQGDKGGGYAPRIAPLVQRIATAYGKASDRFTLADLDLDNLAAFDAAHPQLVGLYVADRTNQAQAIQQLAASVGAQALMSRTGQLRLVQIALPAAGVPVQIGPEHMKLDSLRPVQRLPVVAAVKIAFDRNYTLQASLTTSIPAEHADLYATEWLTETAVDAVVKARYRLTDDPPQIETCLKTNADAQAEAARRLALYKVQRTIYEFDGEPEMMMLELGQPVVLRDDRFGLQDGVPGVVVLLSHQWLAGRVTVGVLV
;
A
#
# COMPACT_ATOMS: atom_id res chain seq x y z
N MET A 1 18.09 -9.36 -22.90
CA MET A 1 17.19 -10.47 -22.51
C MET A 1 15.74 -10.04 -22.64
N THR A 2 14.88 -10.79 -23.33
CA THR A 2 13.41 -10.54 -23.36
C THR A 2 12.67 -11.39 -22.32
N ASP A 3 11.41 -11.05 -22.01
CA ASP A 3 10.59 -11.84 -21.07
C ASP A 3 10.39 -13.29 -21.54
N VAL A 4 10.24 -13.50 -22.85
CA VAL A 4 10.13 -14.84 -23.44
C VAL A 4 11.41 -15.65 -23.25
N GLN A 5 12.57 -15.05 -23.53
CA GLN A 5 13.87 -15.71 -23.34
C GLN A 5 14.13 -16.04 -21.86
N PHE A 6 13.74 -15.14 -20.95
CA PHE A 6 13.88 -15.39 -19.52
C PHE A 6 12.98 -16.56 -19.06
N LEU A 7 11.73 -16.62 -19.55
CA LEU A 7 10.82 -17.74 -19.29
C LEU A 7 11.35 -19.07 -19.83
N GLU A 8 11.87 -19.08 -21.06
CA GLU A 8 12.50 -20.26 -21.66
C GLU A 8 13.70 -20.75 -20.83
N TRP A 9 14.54 -19.82 -20.36
CA TRP A 9 15.61 -20.14 -19.44
C TRP A 9 15.08 -20.70 -18.13
N LEU A 10 14.05 -20.09 -17.55
CA LEU A 10 13.50 -20.49 -16.25
C LEU A 10 12.96 -21.93 -16.28
N LYS A 11 12.42 -22.37 -17.42
CA LYS A 11 11.95 -23.75 -17.68
C LYS A 11 13.06 -24.73 -18.05
N SER A 12 14.23 -24.25 -18.45
CA SER A 12 15.30 -25.11 -18.97
C SER A 12 15.94 -25.94 -17.85
N PRO A 13 16.12 -27.26 -18.03
CA PRO A 13 16.90 -28.08 -17.10
C PRO A 13 18.39 -27.74 -17.14
N LEU A 14 18.86 -27.05 -18.19
CA LEU A 14 20.24 -26.59 -18.36
C LEU A 14 20.50 -25.20 -17.77
N ALA A 15 19.48 -24.59 -17.15
CA ALA A 15 19.60 -23.29 -16.49
C ALA A 15 20.49 -23.39 -15.25
N ILE A 16 21.51 -22.53 -15.18
CA ILE A 16 22.33 -22.41 -13.99
C ILE A 16 21.81 -21.23 -13.20
N ARG A 17 20.86 -21.49 -12.29
CA ARG A 17 20.23 -20.45 -11.49
C ARG A 17 21.23 -19.84 -10.51
N MET A 18 21.29 -18.51 -10.52
CA MET A 18 22.02 -17.74 -9.54
C MET A 18 21.33 -16.42 -9.27
N VAL A 19 21.70 -15.80 -8.14
CA VAL A 19 21.25 -14.47 -7.79
C VAL A 19 22.46 -13.58 -7.49
N LEU A 20 22.36 -12.34 -7.95
CA LEU A 20 23.25 -11.23 -7.65
C LEU A 20 22.53 -10.28 -6.70
N ILE A 21 23.23 -9.76 -5.70
CA ILE A 21 22.71 -8.87 -4.68
C ILE A 21 23.64 -7.67 -4.57
N GLU A 22 23.05 -6.48 -4.60
CA GLU A 22 23.72 -5.22 -4.30
C GLU A 22 23.06 -4.62 -3.06
N ALA A 23 23.79 -4.64 -1.95
CA ALA A 23 23.30 -4.18 -0.66
C ALA A 23 24.10 -2.95 -0.21
N GLN A 24 23.42 -1.82 -0.02
CA GLN A 24 24.06 -0.64 0.57
C GLN A 24 24.18 -0.80 2.08
N VAL A 25 25.26 -0.26 2.63
CA VAL A 25 25.58 -0.30 4.06
C VAL A 25 26.43 0.92 4.42
N ASN A 26 26.21 1.46 5.62
CA ASN A 26 27.06 2.51 6.15
C ASN A 26 28.18 1.89 7.01
N VAL A 27 29.41 2.06 6.55
CA VAL A 27 30.63 1.59 7.21
C VAL A 27 31.36 2.82 7.76
N ALA A 28 31.38 2.97 9.09
CA ALA A 28 32.05 4.07 9.78
C ALA A 28 31.71 5.47 9.21
N GLY A 29 30.45 5.70 8.86
CA GLY A 29 29.95 6.98 8.32
C GLY A 29 29.94 7.08 6.80
N SER A 30 30.48 6.11 6.07
CA SER A 30 30.50 6.11 4.59
C SER A 30 29.54 5.07 4.02
N GLU A 31 28.68 5.47 3.09
CA GLU A 31 27.81 4.54 2.36
C GLU A 31 28.63 3.75 1.33
N VAL A 32 28.55 2.42 1.39
CA VAL A 32 29.29 1.47 0.55
C VAL A 32 28.30 0.43 0.02
N THR A 33 28.53 -0.09 -1.18
CA THR A 33 27.77 -1.23 -1.72
C THR A 33 28.56 -2.52 -1.52
N ARG A 34 27.93 -3.52 -0.89
CA ARG A 34 28.42 -4.91 -0.87
C ARG A 34 27.84 -5.66 -2.07
N TYR A 35 28.72 -6.26 -2.86
CA TYR A 35 28.38 -7.08 -4.02
C TYR A 35 28.41 -8.56 -3.63
N ILE A 36 27.24 -9.17 -3.52
CA ILE A 36 27.03 -10.52 -3.00
C ILE A 36 26.40 -11.37 -4.11
N ALA A 37 26.75 -12.64 -4.20
CA ALA A 37 26.13 -13.59 -5.12
C ALA A 37 25.97 -14.97 -4.47
N SER A 38 25.10 -15.78 -5.08
CA SER A 38 24.97 -17.20 -4.71
C SER A 38 26.01 -18.10 -5.39
N ARG A 39 26.76 -17.57 -6.37
CA ARG A 39 27.84 -18.24 -7.12
C ARG A 39 28.89 -17.20 -7.50
N PRO A 40 30.16 -17.61 -7.76
CA PRO A 40 31.19 -16.68 -8.21
C PRO A 40 30.77 -15.97 -9.50
N TYR A 41 30.88 -14.64 -9.52
CA TYR A 41 30.54 -13.82 -10.67
C TYR A 41 31.38 -12.55 -10.70
N VAL A 42 31.80 -12.14 -11.89
CA VAL A 42 32.59 -10.93 -12.10
C VAL A 42 32.05 -10.23 -13.33
N THR A 43 31.74 -8.95 -13.20
CA THR A 43 31.32 -8.14 -14.34
C THR A 43 32.51 -7.77 -15.22
N GLY A 44 32.29 -7.73 -16.53
CA GLY A 44 33.25 -7.26 -17.51
C GLY A 44 33.49 -5.74 -17.45
N PRO A 45 34.47 -5.23 -18.20
CA PRO A 45 34.88 -3.83 -18.17
C PRO A 45 33.85 -2.86 -18.76
N THR A 46 32.95 -3.33 -19.62
CA THR A 46 31.88 -2.52 -20.24
C THR A 46 30.54 -2.63 -19.53
N GLU A 47 30.48 -3.45 -18.47
CA GLU A 47 29.25 -3.68 -17.71
C GLU A 47 29.12 -2.68 -16.56
N VAL A 48 27.92 -2.59 -15.97
CA VAL A 48 27.66 -1.69 -14.84
C VAL A 48 27.21 -2.54 -13.65
N PRO A 49 27.95 -2.49 -12.51
CA PRO A 49 29.26 -1.84 -12.34
C PRO A 49 30.37 -2.57 -13.11
N ALA A 50 31.44 -1.87 -13.51
CA ALA A 50 32.53 -2.46 -14.32
C ALA A 50 33.55 -3.21 -13.44
N ASN A 51 34.10 -4.32 -13.95
CA ASN A 51 35.19 -5.09 -13.29
C ASN A 51 34.93 -5.40 -11.81
N THR A 52 33.69 -5.67 -11.45
CA THR A 52 33.24 -5.80 -10.06
C THR A 52 33.04 -7.27 -9.73
N VAL A 53 33.70 -7.71 -8.66
CA VAL A 53 33.57 -9.07 -8.14
C VAL A 53 32.36 -9.14 -7.22
N TYR A 54 31.46 -10.09 -7.50
CA TYR A 54 30.39 -10.46 -6.60
C TYR A 54 30.83 -11.67 -5.79
N LEU A 55 30.87 -11.51 -4.47
CA LEU A 55 31.38 -12.53 -3.56
C LEU A 55 30.34 -13.64 -3.37
N PRO A 56 30.71 -14.93 -3.49
CA PRO A 56 29.78 -16.06 -3.39
C PRO A 56 29.38 -16.36 -1.93
N LEU A 57 28.74 -15.39 -1.27
CA LEU A 57 28.38 -15.46 0.15
C LEU A 57 26.95 -15.95 0.39
N ALA A 58 26.03 -15.77 -0.56
CA ALA A 58 24.63 -16.14 -0.36
C ALA A 58 24.45 -17.67 -0.43
N THR A 59 24.21 -18.30 0.72
CA THR A 59 24.03 -19.75 0.86
C THR A 59 22.56 -20.17 0.78
N GLY A 60 21.65 -19.26 1.10
CA GLY A 60 20.21 -19.46 1.11
C GLY A 60 19.47 -18.13 1.19
N GLY A 61 18.18 -18.15 1.52
CA GLY A 61 17.50 -16.91 1.94
C GLY A 61 17.04 -15.95 0.83
N LEU A 62 16.76 -16.44 -0.37
CA LEU A 62 16.05 -15.65 -1.40
C LEU A 62 14.61 -16.13 -1.53
N ALA A 63 14.01 -16.43 -0.38
CA ALA A 63 12.60 -16.68 -0.26
C ALA A 63 11.91 -15.39 0.15
N PHE A 64 10.96 -14.92 -0.65
CA PHE A 64 10.13 -13.78 -0.28
C PHE A 64 8.68 -14.14 -0.51
N THR A 65 7.83 -13.66 0.39
CA THR A 65 6.40 -13.90 0.35
C THR A 65 5.68 -12.58 0.13
N GLU A 66 5.00 -12.49 -1.01
CA GLU A 66 4.05 -11.45 -1.34
C GLU A 66 2.66 -11.98 -0.98
N GLN A 67 1.89 -11.21 -0.20
CA GLN A 67 0.50 -11.55 0.09
C GLN A 67 -0.39 -10.32 0.04
N VAL A 68 -1.57 -10.49 -0.55
CA VAL A 68 -2.68 -9.54 -0.45
C VAL A 68 -3.83 -10.26 0.24
N SER A 69 -4.24 -9.74 1.39
CA SER A 69 -5.40 -10.29 2.11
C SER A 69 -6.70 -9.75 1.50
N LEU A 70 -7.83 -10.34 1.86
CA LEU A 70 -9.16 -9.79 1.59
C LEU A 70 -9.65 -8.87 2.72
N THR A 71 -9.07 -9.02 3.91
CA THR A 71 -9.43 -8.26 5.11
C THR A 71 -8.55 -7.03 5.35
N GLY A 72 -7.66 -6.70 4.40
CA GLY A 72 -6.90 -5.44 4.40
C GLY A 72 -5.45 -5.52 4.87
N GLU A 73 -4.99 -6.67 5.38
CA GLU A 73 -3.58 -6.90 5.68
C GLU A 73 -2.85 -7.43 4.44
N ALA A 74 -2.42 -6.52 3.56
CA ALA A 74 -1.38 -6.82 2.58
C ALA A 74 -0.04 -6.57 3.23
N GLY A 75 0.91 -7.47 2.98
CA GLY A 75 2.28 -7.28 3.37
C GLY A 75 3.18 -8.01 2.40
N LEU A 76 4.24 -7.35 1.97
CA LEU A 76 5.43 -8.06 1.54
C LEU A 76 6.19 -8.40 2.82
N SER A 77 6.15 -9.64 3.28
CA SER A 77 7.12 -10.04 4.30
C SER A 77 8.46 -10.18 3.58
N GLY A 78 9.32 -9.19 3.75
CA GLY A 78 10.70 -9.31 3.29
C GLY A 78 11.33 -10.52 3.98
N GLY A 79 11.81 -11.49 3.19
CA GLY A 79 12.55 -12.61 3.72
C GLY A 79 13.91 -12.19 4.25
N ASP A 80 14.76 -13.16 4.53
CA ASP A 80 16.12 -12.95 5.00
C ASP A 80 17.13 -13.56 4.04
N ILE A 81 18.15 -12.80 3.64
CA ILE A 81 19.27 -13.34 2.84
C ILE A 81 20.26 -13.99 3.80
N GLU A 82 20.45 -15.30 3.66
CA GLU A 82 21.41 -16.04 4.46
C GLU A 82 22.79 -16.01 3.79
N LEU A 83 23.77 -15.61 4.58
CA LEU A 83 25.18 -15.50 4.19
C LEU A 83 26.01 -16.52 4.96
N GLY A 84 26.85 -17.26 4.24
CA GLY A 84 27.83 -18.15 4.85
C GLY A 84 28.93 -17.38 5.55
N ASN A 85 29.18 -17.72 6.81
CA ASN A 85 30.20 -17.10 7.68
C ASN A 85 30.91 -18.14 8.56
N ALA A 86 31.12 -19.36 8.06
CA ALA A 86 31.74 -20.44 8.83
C ALA A 86 33.19 -20.13 9.28
N ASP A 87 33.89 -19.25 8.56
CA ASP A 87 35.24 -18.80 8.87
C ASP A 87 35.31 -17.53 9.72
N GLY A 88 34.16 -16.90 10.02
CA GLY A 88 34.06 -15.65 10.77
C GLY A 88 34.50 -14.40 10.00
N ALA A 89 34.75 -14.49 8.69
CA ALA A 89 35.25 -13.36 7.90
C ALA A 89 34.27 -12.18 7.83
N LEU A 90 32.97 -12.43 8.03
CA LEU A 90 31.92 -11.42 7.99
C LEU A 90 31.55 -10.87 9.37
N ASP A 91 32.18 -11.30 10.47
CA ASP A 91 31.81 -10.87 11.84
C ASP A 91 31.79 -9.35 12.00
N GLY A 92 32.69 -8.64 11.31
CA GLY A 92 32.74 -7.18 11.32
C GLY A 92 31.48 -6.50 10.77
N TRP A 93 30.71 -7.18 9.91
CA TRP A 93 29.48 -6.63 9.32
C TRP A 93 28.40 -6.38 10.37
N LEU A 94 28.44 -7.07 11.52
CA LEU A 94 27.54 -6.83 12.65
C LEU A 94 27.75 -5.44 13.30
N GLY A 95 28.92 -4.82 13.07
CA GLY A 95 29.21 -3.45 13.52
C GLY A 95 28.84 -2.36 12.51
N ASP A 96 28.50 -2.74 11.28
CA ASP A 96 28.09 -1.81 10.23
C ASP A 96 26.59 -1.43 10.36
N VAL A 97 26.17 -0.30 9.79
CA VAL A 97 24.78 0.16 9.86
C VAL A 97 24.04 -0.18 8.57
N TRP A 98 23.17 -1.19 8.67
CA TRP A 98 22.39 -1.74 7.54
C TRP A 98 20.98 -1.16 7.45
N ARG A 99 20.43 -0.72 8.58
CA ARG A 99 19.03 -0.29 8.70
C ARG A 99 18.66 0.78 7.68
N ASN A 100 17.51 0.59 7.02
CA ASN A 100 16.92 1.49 6.03
C ASN A 100 17.83 1.77 4.82
N ARG A 101 18.76 0.86 4.50
CA ARG A 101 19.59 0.96 3.29
C ARG A 101 19.01 0.15 2.14
N PRO A 102 19.10 0.64 0.90
CA PRO A 102 18.52 -0.05 -0.24
C PRO A 102 19.26 -1.34 -0.54
N ILE A 103 18.51 -2.32 -1.01
CA ILE A 103 19.03 -3.59 -1.49
C ILE A 103 18.27 -4.01 -2.75
N LYS A 104 19.02 -4.54 -3.70
CA LYS A 104 18.45 -5.09 -4.94
C LYS A 104 18.99 -6.49 -5.17
N ALA A 105 18.13 -7.37 -5.65
CA ALA A 105 18.51 -8.72 -6.07
C ALA A 105 18.06 -8.99 -7.50
N TRP A 106 18.93 -9.65 -8.26
CA TRP A 106 18.68 -10.03 -9.64
C TRP A 106 18.89 -11.52 -9.86
N ALA A 107 17.95 -12.18 -10.51
CA ALA A 107 18.06 -13.58 -10.88
C ALA A 107 18.53 -13.74 -12.34
N GLY A 108 19.38 -14.73 -12.57
CA GLY A 108 19.88 -15.03 -13.90
C GLY A 108 20.86 -16.18 -13.91
N ASP A 109 21.71 -16.19 -14.92
CA ASP A 109 22.68 -17.24 -15.20
C ASP A 109 24.11 -16.68 -15.18
N PRO A 110 25.11 -17.38 -14.60
CA PRO A 110 26.50 -16.91 -14.57
C PRO A 110 27.12 -16.70 -15.95
N ARG A 111 26.52 -17.27 -17.00
CA ARG A 111 26.95 -17.10 -18.39
C ARG A 111 26.49 -15.77 -19.00
N TRP A 112 25.60 -15.04 -18.35
CA TRP A 112 25.01 -13.82 -18.88
C TRP A 112 25.78 -12.58 -18.46
N PRO A 113 25.76 -11.51 -19.28
CA PRO A 113 26.12 -10.19 -18.80
C PRO A 113 25.12 -9.73 -17.75
N ARG A 114 25.58 -8.90 -16.81
CA ARG A 114 24.85 -8.35 -15.66
C ARG A 114 23.57 -7.62 -16.08
N ALA A 115 23.58 -6.99 -17.25
CA ALA A 115 22.44 -6.29 -17.82
C ALA A 115 21.30 -7.24 -18.25
N ASP A 116 21.60 -8.52 -18.50
CA ASP A 116 20.61 -9.53 -18.86
C ASP A 116 20.00 -10.25 -17.65
N PHE A 117 20.51 -10.00 -16.44
CA PHE A 117 19.88 -10.47 -15.21
C PHE A 117 18.58 -9.72 -14.94
N ARG A 118 17.55 -10.44 -14.47
CA ARG A 118 16.24 -9.88 -14.18
C ARG A 118 16.19 -9.39 -12.74
N LEU A 119 15.78 -8.14 -12.52
CA LEU A 119 15.48 -7.64 -11.17
C LEU A 119 14.32 -8.44 -10.59
N VAL A 120 14.53 -9.06 -9.43
CA VAL A 120 13.52 -9.87 -8.74
C VAL A 120 13.17 -9.34 -7.36
N PHE A 121 13.99 -8.43 -6.82
CA PHE A 121 13.71 -7.76 -5.56
C PHE A 121 14.34 -6.36 -5.56
N ASP A 122 13.58 -5.34 -5.15
CA ASP A 122 14.07 -3.99 -4.82
C ASP A 122 13.37 -3.49 -3.55
N GLY A 123 14.12 -3.44 -2.46
CA GLY A 123 13.60 -3.14 -1.13
C GLY A 123 14.62 -2.45 -0.24
N ILE A 124 14.44 -2.60 1.06
CA ILE A 124 15.35 -2.06 2.08
C ILE A 124 15.78 -3.15 3.06
N ILE A 125 16.91 -2.94 3.72
CA ILE A 125 17.41 -3.82 4.78
C ILE A 125 16.86 -3.33 6.12
N ALA A 126 16.20 -4.23 6.85
CA ALA A 126 15.74 -3.95 8.21
C ALA A 126 16.91 -3.92 9.18
N ASP A 127 17.70 -4.99 9.18
CA ASP A 127 18.96 -5.10 9.92
C ASP A 127 19.74 -6.34 9.50
N ILE A 128 20.94 -6.50 10.05
CA ILE A 128 21.71 -7.74 10.01
C ILE A 128 21.61 -8.46 11.36
N ALA A 129 21.50 -9.78 11.33
CA ALA A 129 21.56 -10.63 12.52
C ALA A 129 22.37 -11.90 12.23
N SER A 130 22.52 -12.75 13.24
CA SER A 130 23.14 -14.08 13.10
C SER A 130 22.24 -15.11 13.76
N ALA A 131 21.74 -16.07 12.97
CA ALA A 131 20.94 -17.18 13.49
C ALA A 131 21.81 -18.32 14.05
N SER A 132 23.07 -18.42 13.61
CA SER A 132 24.02 -19.45 14.04
C SER A 132 25.47 -18.96 13.92
N ARG A 133 26.41 -19.69 14.55
CA ARG A 133 27.85 -19.37 14.46
C ARG A 133 28.39 -19.33 13.02
N GLU A 134 27.72 -19.99 12.08
CA GLU A 134 28.19 -20.15 10.71
C GLU A 134 27.41 -19.28 9.71
N THR A 135 26.45 -18.48 10.17
CA THR A 135 25.55 -17.72 9.29
C THR A 135 25.32 -16.29 9.77
N LEU A 136 25.22 -15.36 8.81
CA LEU A 136 24.63 -14.03 9.00
C LEU A 136 23.37 -13.92 8.15
N ASN A 137 22.37 -13.18 8.61
CA ASN A 137 21.08 -13.02 7.96
C ASN A 137 20.79 -11.52 7.78
N LEU A 138 20.63 -11.09 6.53
CA LEU A 138 20.12 -9.75 6.21
C LEU A 138 18.61 -9.80 6.15
N SER A 139 17.92 -9.25 7.15
CA SER A 139 16.46 -9.18 7.15
C SER A 139 16.00 -8.08 6.20
N LEU A 140 15.07 -8.39 5.31
CA LEU A 140 14.58 -7.47 4.28
C LEU A 140 13.21 -6.90 4.64
N ARG A 141 12.88 -5.76 4.04
CA ARG A 141 11.55 -5.14 4.04
C ARG A 141 11.26 -4.50 2.69
N ASP A 142 9.99 -4.25 2.43
CA ASP A 142 9.58 -3.42 1.31
C ASP A 142 9.92 -1.93 1.54
N LYS A 143 9.81 -1.14 0.46
CA LYS A 143 10.03 0.31 0.53
C LYS A 143 8.88 1.07 1.19
N LEU A 144 7.69 0.48 1.38
CA LEU A 144 6.55 1.16 2.02
C LEU A 144 6.90 1.56 3.45
N GLN A 145 7.78 0.83 4.12
CA GLN A 145 8.35 1.18 5.42
C GLN A 145 9.02 2.56 5.44
N ARG A 146 9.54 3.08 4.31
CA ARG A 146 10.07 4.46 4.23
C ARG A 146 8.96 5.49 4.46
N LEU A 147 7.72 5.15 4.10
CA LEU A 147 6.53 5.99 4.32
C LEU A 147 5.90 5.78 5.69
N ASP A 148 6.52 4.99 6.58
CA ASP A 148 6.12 4.87 7.99
C ASP A 148 6.66 6.05 8.82
N ALA A 149 6.50 7.25 8.27
CA ALA A 149 6.87 8.52 8.86
C ALA A 149 5.68 9.49 8.80
N PRO A 150 5.60 10.47 9.72
CA PRO A 150 4.50 11.42 9.75
C PRO A 150 4.41 12.24 8.46
N ILE A 151 3.18 12.51 8.01
CA ILE A 151 2.90 13.34 6.83
C ILE A 151 3.47 14.76 6.98
N ALA A 152 3.41 15.32 8.19
CA ALA A 152 4.02 16.60 8.52
C ALA A 152 4.52 16.61 9.97
N GLU A 153 5.70 17.19 10.18
CA GLU A 153 6.28 17.46 11.51
C GLU A 153 6.53 18.96 11.72
N ALA A 154 6.26 19.78 10.71
CA ALA A 154 6.45 21.23 10.76
C ALA A 154 5.41 21.85 11.69
N LYS A 155 5.89 22.39 12.81
CA LYS A 155 5.10 23.19 13.75
C LYS A 155 4.79 24.55 13.16
N LEU A 156 3.67 25.16 13.58
CA LEU A 156 3.26 26.51 13.19
C LEU A 156 4.37 27.56 13.48
N GLY A 157 5.05 27.42 14.62
CA GLY A 157 6.09 28.35 15.05
C GLY A 157 5.57 29.70 15.55
N GLY A 158 6.47 30.66 15.75
CA GLY A 158 6.14 31.99 16.23
C GLY A 158 5.89 32.09 17.75
N THR A 159 5.10 33.09 18.15
CA THR A 159 4.87 33.46 19.56
C THR A 159 3.44 33.21 20.05
N THR A 160 2.54 32.71 19.18
CA THR A 160 1.15 32.43 19.54
C THR A 160 1.05 31.18 20.43
N PRO A 161 -0.06 30.98 21.15
CA PRO A 161 -0.27 29.76 21.94
C PRO A 161 -0.17 28.46 21.12
N ASN A 162 -0.51 28.51 19.83
CA ASN A 162 -0.49 27.35 18.92
C ASN A 162 0.86 27.13 18.24
N LYS A 163 1.94 27.84 18.65
CA LYS A 163 3.27 27.72 18.04
C LYS A 163 3.83 26.30 17.97
N ASP A 164 3.41 25.43 18.88
CA ASP A 164 3.86 24.04 18.98
C ASP A 164 2.95 23.03 18.26
N ALA A 165 1.81 23.48 17.73
CA ALA A 165 0.87 22.66 16.98
C ALA A 165 1.33 22.47 15.53
N THR A 166 1.05 21.30 14.97
CA THR A 166 1.17 21.02 13.53
C THR A 166 -0.06 21.54 12.81
N LEU A 167 0.14 22.09 11.61
CA LEU A 167 -0.98 22.50 10.77
C LEU A 167 -1.68 21.26 10.20
N PRO A 168 -3.02 21.19 10.26
CA PRO A 168 -3.77 20.08 9.71
C PRO A 168 -3.76 20.10 8.17
N ILE A 169 -3.91 18.95 7.54
CA ILE A 169 -3.91 18.80 6.08
C ILE A 169 -5.23 18.14 5.64
N PRO A 170 -6.09 18.86 4.89
CA PRO A 170 -7.20 18.25 4.18
C PRO A 170 -6.72 17.68 2.84
N PHE A 171 -7.03 16.42 2.55
CA PHE A 171 -6.85 15.79 1.23
C PHE A 171 -8.23 15.51 0.62
N GLY A 172 -8.44 15.90 -0.63
CA GLY A 172 -9.75 15.74 -1.29
C GLY A 172 -10.86 16.54 -0.59
N GLU A 173 -12.06 16.00 -0.46
CA GLU A 173 -13.23 16.73 0.04
C GLU A 173 -13.54 16.45 1.51
N CYS A 174 -13.13 17.34 2.41
CA CYS A 174 -13.32 17.11 3.84
C CYS A 174 -14.53 17.90 4.37
N HIS A 175 -15.46 17.21 5.03
CA HIS A 175 -16.65 17.81 5.61
C HIS A 175 -16.42 18.17 7.08
N ASN A 176 -16.79 19.41 7.44
CA ASN A 176 -16.84 19.89 8.82
C ASN A 176 -15.52 19.65 9.61
N VAL A 177 -14.40 20.09 9.04
CA VAL A 177 -13.08 19.99 9.66
C VAL A 177 -12.79 21.20 10.55
N THR A 178 -11.90 21.03 11.54
CA THR A 178 -11.41 22.13 12.37
C THR A 178 -10.12 22.69 11.79
N PRO A 179 -10.04 23.95 11.35
CA PRO A 179 -8.78 24.57 10.97
C PRO A 179 -8.00 25.00 12.22
N LEU A 180 -6.67 25.16 12.10
CA LEU A 180 -5.86 25.66 13.20
C LEU A 180 -5.94 27.19 13.26
N LEU A 181 -6.15 27.77 14.45
CA LEU A 181 -5.99 29.22 14.67
C LEU A 181 -4.51 29.59 14.56
N THR A 182 -4.12 30.23 13.46
CA THR A 182 -2.72 30.58 13.17
C THR A 182 -2.33 31.93 13.76
N ASN A 183 -3.25 32.89 13.74
CA ASN A 183 -3.04 34.21 14.32
C ASN A 183 -4.29 34.71 15.08
N PRO A 184 -4.26 34.70 16.42
CA PRO A 184 -5.36 35.20 17.24
C PRO A 184 -5.67 36.69 17.06
N ALA A 185 -4.67 37.53 16.73
CA ALA A 185 -4.86 38.99 16.62
C ALA A 185 -5.66 39.39 15.38
N THR A 186 -5.61 38.58 14.32
CA THR A 186 -6.30 38.82 13.05
C THR A 186 -7.39 37.79 12.78
N LEU A 187 -7.69 36.92 13.75
CA LEU A 187 -8.61 35.79 13.62
C LEU A 187 -8.32 34.96 12.36
N GLU A 188 -7.04 34.70 12.09
CA GLU A 188 -6.60 33.89 10.95
C GLU A 188 -6.60 32.41 11.33
N TYR A 189 -7.20 31.59 10.47
CA TYR A 189 -7.24 30.14 10.60
C TYR A 189 -6.70 29.50 9.33
N GLY A 190 -6.22 28.25 9.40
CA GLY A 190 -5.86 27.53 8.20
C GLY A 190 -5.28 26.13 8.36
N PHE A 191 -4.74 25.67 7.24
CA PHE A 191 -4.24 24.32 6.98
C PHE A 191 -2.75 24.36 6.57
N LEU A 192 -2.12 23.22 6.38
CA LEU A 192 -0.79 23.19 5.80
C LEU A 192 -0.90 23.31 4.27
N GLY A 193 -0.30 24.36 3.71
CA GLY A 193 -0.24 24.56 2.25
C GLY A 193 -1.54 25.09 1.63
N ALA A 194 -1.53 25.21 0.30
CA ALA A 194 -2.66 25.70 -0.49
C ALA A 194 -3.80 24.67 -0.53
N VAL A 195 -5.04 25.14 -0.43
CA VAL A 195 -6.26 24.31 -0.59
C VAL A 195 -7.00 24.74 -1.85
N GLU A 196 -7.77 23.85 -2.46
CA GLU A 196 -8.56 24.19 -3.65
C GLU A 196 -9.55 25.30 -3.34
N SER A 197 -10.42 25.06 -2.36
CA SER A 197 -11.39 26.04 -1.90
C SER A 197 -11.92 25.70 -0.51
N SER A 198 -12.14 26.74 0.30
CA SER A 198 -12.79 26.65 1.60
C SER A 198 -14.24 27.10 1.51
N PHE A 199 -15.17 26.25 1.94
CA PHE A 199 -16.61 26.46 1.87
C PHE A 199 -17.24 26.54 3.25
N GLU A 200 -18.18 27.46 3.40
CA GLU A 200 -19.08 27.51 4.55
C GLU A 200 -18.33 27.38 5.88
N VAL A 201 -17.47 28.36 6.16
CA VAL A 201 -16.86 28.49 7.49
C VAL A 201 -17.98 28.75 8.49
N ARG A 202 -17.97 28.02 9.61
CA ARG A 202 -19.01 28.04 10.62
C ARG A 202 -18.44 28.34 11.99
N THR A 203 -19.25 29.01 12.80
CA THR A 203 -19.09 29.14 14.24
C THR A 203 -20.39 28.69 14.90
N ASN A 204 -20.31 27.77 15.86
CA ASN A 204 -21.49 27.20 16.53
C ASN A 204 -22.54 26.64 15.52
N GLY A 205 -22.07 25.98 14.46
CA GLY A 205 -22.92 25.40 13.40
C GLY A 205 -23.57 26.42 12.45
N LYS A 206 -23.28 27.72 12.58
CA LYS A 206 -23.81 28.77 11.69
C LYS A 206 -22.73 29.30 10.75
N PRO A 207 -23.01 29.45 9.44
CA PRO A 207 -22.10 30.10 8.52
C PRO A 207 -21.73 31.52 8.98
N ILE A 208 -20.47 31.88 8.79
CA ILE A 208 -19.91 33.20 9.10
C ILE A 208 -19.13 33.73 7.90
N ALA A 209 -19.17 35.05 7.71
CA ALA A 209 -18.41 35.69 6.65
C ALA A 209 -16.90 35.64 6.93
N VAL A 210 -16.14 35.36 5.88
CA VAL A 210 -14.67 35.23 5.94
C VAL A 210 -14.01 35.90 4.75
N ALA A 211 -12.79 36.37 4.95
CA ALA A 211 -11.89 36.73 3.86
C ALA A 211 -11.03 35.50 3.52
N LEU A 212 -11.23 34.91 2.35
CA LEU A 212 -10.54 33.70 1.91
C LEU A 212 -9.16 34.01 1.33
N ASN A 213 -8.20 33.13 1.60
CA ASN A 213 -6.90 33.06 0.96
C ASN A 213 -6.52 31.58 0.74
N ASP A 214 -7.27 30.91 -0.12
CA ASP A 214 -7.10 29.48 -0.41
C ASP A 214 -5.72 29.15 -1.01
N GLN A 215 -5.06 30.11 -1.67
CA GLN A 215 -3.69 29.94 -2.18
C GLN A 215 -2.64 29.74 -1.07
N ALA A 216 -2.93 30.20 0.14
CA ALA A 216 -2.12 29.92 1.33
C ALA A 216 -2.79 28.89 2.26
N GLY A 217 -3.97 28.38 1.92
CA GLY A 217 -4.80 27.57 2.81
C GLY A 217 -5.18 28.32 4.08
N ARG A 218 -5.49 29.61 3.95
CA ARG A 218 -5.84 30.50 5.08
C ARG A 218 -7.18 31.16 4.84
N PHE A 219 -7.80 31.60 5.93
CA PHE A 219 -8.89 32.56 5.89
C PHE A 219 -8.93 33.37 7.19
N ASN A 220 -9.52 34.55 7.14
CA ASN A 220 -9.76 35.39 8.31
C ASN A 220 -11.26 35.51 8.57
N LEU A 221 -11.66 35.41 9.83
CA LEU A 221 -13.01 35.80 10.22
C LEU A 221 -13.12 37.33 10.13
N THR A 222 -14.19 37.83 9.51
CA THR A 222 -14.45 39.28 9.41
C THR A 222 -15.26 39.82 10.58
N THR A 223 -15.72 38.93 11.47
CA THR A 223 -16.48 39.22 12.68
C THR A 223 -16.05 38.25 13.79
N ASP A 224 -16.24 38.65 15.05
CA ASP A 224 -15.86 37.83 16.19
C ASP A 224 -16.66 36.51 16.21
N PRO A 225 -16.02 35.37 16.50
CA PRO A 225 -16.70 34.09 16.51
C PRO A 225 -17.62 33.94 17.72
N PHE A 226 -18.74 33.26 17.51
CA PHE A 226 -19.72 32.93 18.56
C PHE A 226 -19.37 31.64 19.33
N SER A 227 -18.28 30.96 18.96
CA SER A 227 -17.77 29.75 19.58
C SER A 227 -16.26 29.66 19.38
N THR A 228 -15.57 28.99 20.30
CA THR A 228 -14.15 28.69 20.17
C THR A 228 -13.85 27.66 19.10
N THR A 229 -14.83 26.81 18.75
CA THR A 229 -14.68 25.80 17.70
C THR A 229 -15.18 26.37 16.38
N ILE A 230 -14.24 26.59 15.47
CA ILE A 230 -14.51 26.95 14.08
C ILE A 230 -14.48 25.68 13.25
N THR A 231 -15.46 25.50 12.39
CA THR A 231 -15.47 24.40 11.42
C THR A 231 -15.61 24.92 10.00
N VAL A 232 -15.20 24.12 9.02
CA VAL A 232 -15.25 24.49 7.61
C VAL A 232 -15.37 23.22 6.77
N SER A 233 -16.06 23.29 5.65
CA SER A 233 -16.00 22.26 4.61
C SER A 233 -14.93 22.67 3.59
N VAL A 234 -14.01 21.79 3.22
CA VAL A 234 -12.85 22.19 2.41
C VAL A 234 -12.57 21.18 1.31
N GLN A 235 -12.33 21.68 0.10
CA GLN A 235 -11.61 20.96 -0.93
C GLN A 235 -10.12 21.22 -0.71
N GLY A 236 -9.40 20.17 -0.34
CA GLY A 236 -8.11 20.23 0.32
C GLY A 236 -6.92 20.50 -0.61
N ASP A 237 -5.78 19.85 -0.31
CA ASP A 237 -4.49 20.04 -0.97
C ASP A 237 -4.61 20.26 -2.49
N LYS A 238 -4.08 21.40 -2.95
CA LYS A 238 -3.91 21.71 -4.38
C LYS A 238 -2.47 21.97 -4.78
N GLY A 239 -1.49 21.60 -3.94
CA GLY A 239 -0.07 21.97 -4.11
C GLY A 239 0.56 21.60 -5.45
N GLY A 240 -0.02 20.66 -6.21
CA GLY A 240 0.33 20.42 -7.61
C GLY A 240 -0.89 20.12 -8.48
N GLY A 241 -1.96 20.89 -8.28
CA GLY A 241 -3.28 20.68 -8.88
C GLY A 241 -4.20 19.87 -7.96
N TYR A 242 -5.46 20.27 -7.92
CA TYR A 242 -6.51 19.59 -7.17
C TYR A 242 -6.91 18.28 -7.86
N ALA A 243 -6.80 17.16 -7.14
CA ALA A 243 -7.11 15.83 -7.65
C ALA A 243 -7.72 14.97 -6.53
N PRO A 244 -9.03 15.08 -6.24
CA PRO A 244 -9.72 14.47 -5.09
C PRO A 244 -10.03 12.97 -5.23
N ARG A 245 -9.17 12.23 -5.94
CA ARG A 245 -9.33 10.79 -6.19
C ARG A 245 -8.21 10.00 -5.55
N ILE A 246 -8.47 8.72 -5.27
CA ILE A 246 -7.59 7.87 -4.46
C ILE A 246 -6.15 7.83 -5.02
N ALA A 247 -5.96 7.43 -6.28
CA ALA A 247 -4.62 7.24 -6.85
C ALA A 247 -3.79 8.55 -6.92
N PRO A 248 -4.33 9.68 -7.40
CA PRO A 248 -3.63 10.96 -7.36
C PRO A 248 -3.26 11.42 -5.95
N LEU A 249 -4.14 11.23 -4.96
CA LEU A 249 -3.84 11.57 -3.57
C LEU A 249 -2.77 10.65 -2.98
N VAL A 250 -2.81 9.34 -3.28
CA VAL A 250 -1.76 8.38 -2.87
C VAL A 250 -0.40 8.81 -3.44
N GLN A 251 -0.34 9.14 -4.74
CA GLN A 251 0.87 9.66 -5.37
C GLN A 251 1.34 10.97 -4.72
N ARG A 252 0.43 11.90 -4.44
CA ARG A 252 0.73 13.17 -3.75
C ARG A 252 1.33 12.93 -2.38
N ILE A 253 0.71 12.09 -1.55
CA ILE A 253 1.18 11.80 -0.18
C ILE A 253 2.55 11.12 -0.21
N ALA A 254 2.76 10.16 -1.12
CA ALA A 254 4.02 9.43 -1.24
C ALA A 254 5.20 10.31 -1.71
N THR A 255 4.94 11.31 -2.56
CA THR A 255 6.01 12.07 -3.25
C THR A 255 6.23 13.49 -2.71
N ALA A 256 5.24 14.11 -2.06
CA ALA A 256 5.32 15.52 -1.64
C ALA A 256 5.35 15.72 -0.12
N TYR A 257 4.88 14.75 0.66
CA TYR A 257 4.75 14.86 2.12
C TYR A 257 5.82 14.06 2.87
N GLY A 258 5.94 14.26 4.18
CA GLY A 258 6.99 13.67 5.01
C GLY A 258 8.38 14.27 4.75
N LYS A 259 9.43 13.64 5.30
CA LYS A 259 10.82 14.08 5.14
C LYS A 259 11.30 13.84 3.72
N ALA A 260 12.11 14.75 3.19
CA ALA A 260 12.59 14.67 1.81
C ALA A 260 13.37 13.37 1.49
N SER A 261 14.08 12.80 2.46
CA SER A 261 14.78 11.52 2.33
C SER A 261 13.85 10.31 2.19
N ASP A 262 12.65 10.42 2.74
CA ASP A 262 11.73 9.31 2.92
C ASP A 262 10.73 9.23 1.74
N ARG A 263 10.50 10.37 1.09
CA ARG A 263 9.63 10.51 -0.09
C ARG A 263 10.01 9.56 -1.21
N PHE A 264 8.97 9.05 -1.86
CA PHE A 264 9.11 8.32 -3.10
C PHE A 264 9.39 9.26 -4.26
N THR A 265 10.09 8.74 -5.25
CA THR A 265 10.21 9.35 -6.57
C THR A 265 9.25 8.67 -7.54
N LEU A 266 9.10 9.21 -8.76
CA LEU A 266 8.27 8.55 -9.78
C LEU A 266 8.77 7.14 -10.14
N ALA A 267 10.06 6.84 -9.95
CA ALA A 267 10.62 5.51 -10.18
C ALA A 267 10.18 4.48 -9.12
N ASP A 268 9.75 4.94 -7.95
CA ASP A 268 9.21 4.10 -6.88
C ASP A 268 7.70 3.86 -7.04
N LEU A 269 7.07 4.36 -8.12
CA LEU A 269 5.64 4.22 -8.39
C LEU A 269 5.41 3.37 -9.64
N ASP A 270 4.38 2.53 -9.61
CA ASP A 270 3.87 1.89 -10.82
C ASP A 270 2.84 2.83 -11.45
N LEU A 271 3.30 3.71 -12.33
CA LEU A 271 2.46 4.76 -12.92
C LEU A 271 1.34 4.20 -13.80
N ASP A 272 1.56 3.06 -14.47
CA ASP A 272 0.55 2.41 -15.30
C ASP A 272 -0.55 1.81 -14.42
N ASN A 273 -0.18 1.13 -13.33
CA ASN A 273 -1.13 0.63 -12.34
C ASN A 273 -1.93 1.77 -11.70
N LEU A 274 -1.27 2.86 -11.29
CA LEU A 274 -1.94 4.00 -10.67
C LEU A 274 -2.91 4.68 -11.66
N ALA A 275 -2.52 4.86 -12.92
CA ALA A 275 -3.39 5.44 -13.94
C ALA A 275 -4.61 4.56 -14.26
N ALA A 276 -4.40 3.25 -14.39
CA ALA A 276 -5.49 2.29 -14.60
C ALA A 276 -6.45 2.24 -13.40
N PHE A 277 -5.89 2.26 -12.18
CA PHE A 277 -6.67 2.30 -10.95
C PHE A 277 -7.50 3.57 -10.86
N ASP A 278 -6.90 4.72 -11.15
CA ASP A 278 -7.55 6.03 -11.15
C ASP A 278 -8.71 6.14 -12.14
N ALA A 279 -8.55 5.54 -13.33
CA ALA A 279 -9.60 5.48 -14.34
C ALA A 279 -10.78 4.57 -13.92
N ALA A 280 -10.49 3.48 -13.20
CA ALA A 280 -11.51 2.56 -12.69
C ALA A 280 -12.24 3.08 -11.44
N HIS A 281 -11.65 4.05 -10.73
CA HIS A 281 -12.10 4.54 -9.43
C HIS A 281 -12.27 6.07 -9.42
N PRO A 282 -13.28 6.61 -10.14
CA PRO A 282 -13.46 8.06 -10.31
C PRO A 282 -14.06 8.76 -9.09
N GLN A 283 -14.55 8.01 -8.09
CA GLN A 283 -15.25 8.56 -6.94
C GLN A 283 -14.39 9.51 -6.12
N LEU A 284 -15.03 10.55 -5.61
CA LEU A 284 -14.39 11.56 -4.77
C LEU A 284 -14.16 11.00 -3.37
N VAL A 285 -13.02 11.36 -2.80
CA VAL A 285 -12.65 10.99 -1.43
C VAL A 285 -12.23 12.20 -0.60
N GLY A 286 -12.33 12.08 0.72
CA GLY A 286 -11.90 13.09 1.69
C GLY A 286 -11.19 12.48 2.88
N LEU A 287 -9.93 12.86 3.08
CA LEU A 287 -9.11 12.47 4.22
C LEU A 287 -8.54 13.72 4.91
N TYR A 288 -8.98 13.98 6.13
CA TYR A 288 -8.47 15.10 6.93
C TYR A 288 -7.51 14.60 8.01
N VAL A 289 -6.30 15.15 8.01
CA VAL A 289 -5.20 14.77 8.90
C VAL A 289 -4.92 15.94 9.85
N ALA A 290 -5.47 15.89 11.06
CA ALA A 290 -5.21 16.86 12.11
C ALA A 290 -4.00 16.52 12.98
N ASP A 291 -3.85 15.23 13.25
CA ASP A 291 -2.84 14.69 14.15
C ASP A 291 -1.72 14.00 13.38
N ARG A 292 -0.78 13.42 14.14
CA ARG A 292 0.37 12.70 13.59
C ARG A 292 -0.06 11.37 12.95
N THR A 293 -0.49 11.44 11.69
CA THR A 293 -0.74 10.27 10.83
C THR A 293 0.48 9.99 9.97
N ASN A 294 0.86 8.71 9.84
CA ASN A 294 1.95 8.29 8.95
C ASN A 294 1.50 8.26 7.49
N GLN A 295 2.42 8.51 6.55
CA GLN A 295 2.11 8.52 5.11
C GLN A 295 1.53 7.18 4.64
N ALA A 296 2.14 6.05 5.05
CA ALA A 296 1.66 4.71 4.73
C ALA A 296 0.22 4.46 5.24
N GLN A 297 -0.09 4.94 6.45
CA GLN A 297 -1.44 4.81 7.02
C GLN A 297 -2.48 5.60 6.23
N ALA A 298 -2.19 6.85 5.86
CA ALA A 298 -3.10 7.66 5.05
C ALA A 298 -3.31 7.07 3.64
N ILE A 299 -2.23 6.60 3.01
CA ILE A 299 -2.29 5.89 1.72
C ILE A 299 -3.20 4.66 1.83
N GLN A 300 -3.03 3.87 2.89
CA GLN A 300 -3.83 2.67 3.08
C GLN A 300 -5.30 2.99 3.40
N GLN A 301 -5.60 4.05 4.16
CA GLN A 301 -6.99 4.51 4.40
C GLN A 301 -7.69 4.90 3.09
N LEU A 302 -6.97 5.60 2.19
CA LEU A 302 -7.49 5.96 0.88
C LEU A 302 -7.75 4.70 0.03
N ALA A 303 -6.78 3.77 -0.06
CA ALA A 303 -6.93 2.53 -0.82
C ALA A 303 -8.08 1.65 -0.28
N ALA A 304 -8.16 1.47 1.03
CA ALA A 304 -9.16 0.63 1.70
C ALA A 304 -10.60 1.15 1.52
N SER A 305 -10.78 2.42 1.13
CA SER A 305 -12.09 3.01 0.85
C SER A 305 -12.84 2.27 -0.26
N VAL A 306 -12.13 1.66 -1.20
CA VAL A 306 -12.69 0.78 -2.24
C VAL A 306 -12.25 -0.68 -2.09
N GLY A 307 -11.83 -1.08 -0.89
CA GLY A 307 -11.37 -2.45 -0.63
C GLY A 307 -10.10 -2.81 -1.41
N ALA A 308 -9.32 -1.80 -1.81
CA ALA A 308 -7.99 -1.98 -2.37
C ALA A 308 -6.93 -1.91 -1.25
N GLN A 309 -5.72 -2.35 -1.58
CA GLN A 309 -4.56 -2.28 -0.71
C GLN A 309 -3.40 -1.61 -1.44
N ALA A 310 -2.65 -0.79 -0.70
CA ALA A 310 -1.40 -0.24 -1.17
C ALA A 310 -0.26 -1.19 -0.81
N LEU A 311 0.49 -1.63 -1.81
CA LEU A 311 1.59 -2.57 -1.63
C LEU A 311 2.75 -2.24 -2.57
N MET A 312 3.94 -2.72 -2.22
CA MET A 312 5.10 -2.65 -3.12
C MET A 312 5.12 -3.90 -3.99
N SER A 313 5.35 -3.74 -5.29
CA SER A 313 5.75 -4.84 -6.15
C SER A 313 7.11 -5.38 -5.71
N ARG A 314 7.43 -6.62 -6.11
CA ARG A 314 8.80 -7.18 -6.00
C ARG A 314 9.89 -6.28 -6.60
N THR A 315 9.56 -5.49 -7.62
CA THR A 315 10.50 -4.53 -8.24
C THR A 315 10.53 -3.18 -7.53
N GLY A 316 9.93 -3.07 -6.34
CA GLY A 316 10.02 -1.90 -5.49
C GLY A 316 9.19 -0.71 -6.00
N GLN A 317 8.06 -0.97 -6.66
CA GLN A 317 7.11 0.05 -7.14
C GLN A 317 5.78 -0.02 -6.39
N LEU A 318 5.28 1.12 -5.92
CA LEU A 318 4.00 1.24 -5.22
C LEU A 318 2.85 0.99 -6.19
N ARG A 319 1.95 0.08 -5.80
CA ARG A 319 0.73 -0.31 -6.55
C ARG A 319 -0.49 -0.24 -5.64
N LEU A 320 -1.64 -0.02 -6.27
CA LEU A 320 -2.96 -0.19 -5.68
C LEU A 320 -3.60 -1.44 -6.28
N VAL A 321 -3.90 -2.42 -5.43
CA VAL A 321 -4.48 -3.71 -5.85
C VAL A 321 -5.82 -3.89 -5.17
N GLN A 322 -6.88 -4.04 -5.98
CA GLN A 322 -8.22 -4.40 -5.52
C GLN A 322 -8.50 -5.83 -5.93
N ILE A 323 -8.87 -6.68 -4.97
CA ILE A 323 -9.32 -8.03 -5.30
C ILE A 323 -10.75 -7.98 -5.88
N ALA A 324 -10.90 -8.58 -7.06
CA ALA A 324 -12.16 -8.73 -7.76
C ALA A 324 -12.27 -10.15 -8.34
N LEU A 325 -13.50 -10.67 -8.44
CA LEU A 325 -13.81 -11.95 -9.07
C LEU A 325 -15.05 -11.78 -9.98
N PRO A 326 -14.92 -11.99 -11.32
CA PRO A 326 -13.67 -12.24 -12.03
C PRO A 326 -12.75 -11.02 -11.97
N ALA A 327 -11.45 -11.25 -11.84
CA ALA A 327 -10.45 -10.19 -11.89
C ALA A 327 -10.34 -9.62 -13.32
N ALA A 328 -9.99 -8.34 -13.43
CA ALA A 328 -9.84 -7.67 -14.72
C ALA A 328 -8.58 -8.15 -15.46
N GLY A 329 -8.64 -8.23 -16.78
CA GLY A 329 -7.54 -8.66 -17.64
C GLY A 329 -7.73 -10.06 -18.23
N VAL A 330 -6.71 -10.54 -18.95
CA VAL A 330 -6.72 -11.88 -19.57
C VAL A 330 -6.24 -12.90 -18.54
N PRO A 331 -7.08 -13.90 -18.17
CA PRO A 331 -6.70 -14.85 -17.14
C PRO A 331 -5.62 -15.83 -17.61
N VAL A 332 -4.63 -16.05 -16.75
CA VAL A 332 -3.63 -17.12 -16.95
C VAL A 332 -4.28 -18.47 -16.66
N GLN A 333 -4.14 -19.43 -17.57
CA GLN A 333 -4.62 -20.79 -17.36
C GLN A 333 -3.62 -21.57 -16.51
N ILE A 334 -4.07 -22.12 -15.39
CA ILE A 334 -3.24 -22.91 -14.48
C ILE A 334 -3.89 -24.28 -14.31
N GLY A 335 -3.41 -25.25 -15.09
CA GLY A 335 -3.71 -26.67 -14.95
C GLY A 335 -2.62 -27.48 -14.23
N PRO A 336 -2.84 -28.79 -14.02
CA PRO A 336 -1.90 -29.69 -13.33
C PRO A 336 -0.48 -29.69 -13.90
N GLU A 337 -0.30 -29.39 -15.19
CA GLU A 337 1.00 -29.26 -15.86
C GLU A 337 1.86 -28.08 -15.36
N HIS A 338 1.25 -27.12 -14.67
CA HIS A 338 1.93 -25.95 -14.09
C HIS A 338 2.22 -26.11 -12.60
N MET A 339 1.85 -27.25 -12.02
CA MET A 339 1.95 -27.52 -10.60
C MET A 339 2.81 -28.76 -10.36
N LYS A 340 3.54 -28.77 -9.25
CA LYS A 340 4.14 -29.99 -8.75
C LYS A 340 3.04 -30.99 -8.40
N LEU A 341 3.22 -32.24 -8.82
CA LEU A 341 2.30 -33.34 -8.53
C LEU A 341 1.94 -33.39 -7.03
N ASP A 342 0.64 -33.56 -6.75
CA ASP A 342 0.04 -33.65 -5.41
C ASP A 342 0.29 -32.44 -4.48
N SER A 343 0.68 -31.28 -5.02
CA SER A 343 0.93 -30.08 -4.20
C SER A 343 -0.33 -29.23 -3.93
N LEU A 344 -1.35 -29.32 -4.79
CA LEU A 344 -2.58 -28.53 -4.68
C LEU A 344 -3.38 -28.91 -3.43
N ARG A 345 -3.72 -27.90 -2.63
CA ARG A 345 -4.48 -28.08 -1.38
C ARG A 345 -5.33 -26.84 -1.05
N PRO A 346 -6.54 -27.01 -0.50
CA PRO A 346 -7.27 -25.91 0.11
C PRO A 346 -6.58 -25.51 1.42
N VAL A 347 -6.30 -24.22 1.60
CA VAL A 347 -5.63 -23.72 2.82
C VAL A 347 -6.53 -22.85 3.68
N GLN A 348 -7.49 -22.15 3.07
CA GLN A 348 -8.41 -21.31 3.80
C GLN A 348 -9.77 -21.28 3.13
N ARG A 349 -10.81 -21.47 3.93
CA ARG A 349 -12.20 -21.29 3.50
C ARG A 349 -12.75 -20.04 4.18
N LEU A 350 -13.12 -19.04 3.40
CA LEU A 350 -13.49 -17.72 3.93
C LEU A 350 -14.93 -17.70 4.44
N PRO A 351 -15.26 -16.92 5.48
CA PRO A 351 -16.63 -16.79 5.94
C PRO A 351 -17.49 -16.12 4.85
N VAL A 352 -18.71 -16.62 4.68
CA VAL A 352 -19.69 -15.98 3.79
C VAL A 352 -20.30 -14.78 4.49
N VAL A 353 -20.45 -13.69 3.77
CA VAL A 353 -21.00 -12.43 4.28
C VAL A 353 -22.33 -12.16 3.59
N ALA A 354 -23.39 -11.92 4.36
CA ALA A 354 -24.71 -11.59 3.82
C ALA A 354 -25.06 -10.10 3.91
N ALA A 355 -24.24 -9.28 4.57
CA ALA A 355 -24.46 -7.85 4.67
C ALA A 355 -23.13 -7.09 4.75
N VAL A 356 -23.07 -5.92 4.12
CA VAL A 356 -21.90 -5.02 4.16
C VAL A 356 -22.38 -3.62 4.48
N LYS A 357 -21.83 -3.02 5.54
CA LYS A 357 -22.12 -1.65 5.96
C LYS A 357 -20.91 -0.76 5.69
N ILE A 358 -21.09 0.24 4.83
CA ILE A 358 -20.09 1.24 4.46
C ILE A 358 -20.43 2.55 5.16
N ALA A 359 -19.47 3.13 5.87
CA ALA A 359 -19.53 4.50 6.35
C ALA A 359 -18.84 5.45 5.37
N PHE A 360 -19.49 6.56 5.08
CA PHE A 360 -19.05 7.57 4.13
C PHE A 360 -19.35 8.99 4.65
N ASP A 361 -18.80 10.00 3.98
CA ASP A 361 -18.94 11.42 4.29
C ASP A 361 -18.66 11.77 5.76
N ARG A 362 -17.47 11.40 6.25
CA ARG A 362 -17.08 11.67 7.64
C ARG A 362 -17.23 13.14 7.99
N ASN A 363 -17.93 13.40 9.10
CA ASN A 363 -17.87 14.64 9.83
C ASN A 363 -16.67 14.59 10.79
N TYR A 364 -15.62 15.35 10.47
CA TYR A 364 -14.37 15.31 11.22
C TYR A 364 -14.42 16.05 12.56
N THR A 365 -15.41 16.92 12.78
CA THR A 365 -15.55 17.69 14.03
C THR A 365 -16.96 17.55 14.56
N LEU A 366 -17.17 16.59 15.46
CA LEU A 366 -18.47 16.37 16.08
C LEU A 366 -18.92 17.55 16.95
N GLN A 367 -20.15 17.99 16.77
CA GLN A 367 -20.77 19.08 17.52
C GLN A 367 -22.14 18.66 18.07
N ALA A 368 -22.15 17.75 19.05
CA ALA A 368 -23.37 17.13 19.60
C ALA A 368 -24.25 18.04 20.50
N SER A 369 -23.80 19.25 20.81
CA SER A 369 -24.49 20.14 21.76
C SER A 369 -24.55 21.59 21.27
N LEU A 370 -24.84 21.78 19.99
CA LEU A 370 -25.05 23.11 19.41
C LEU A 370 -26.28 23.77 20.03
N THR A 371 -26.08 24.88 20.74
CA THR A 371 -27.15 25.62 21.43
C THR A 371 -27.78 26.71 20.56
N THR A 372 -27.88 26.48 19.25
CA THR A 372 -28.23 27.51 18.27
C THR A 372 -29.64 27.38 17.72
N SER A 373 -30.10 28.45 17.05
CA SER A 373 -31.37 28.48 16.31
C SER A 373 -31.27 27.84 14.91
N ILE A 374 -30.36 26.90 14.70
CA ILE A 374 -30.28 26.16 13.43
C ILE A 374 -31.40 25.10 13.39
N PRO A 375 -31.86 24.71 12.19
CA PRO A 375 -32.83 23.62 12.07
C PRO A 375 -32.33 22.35 12.77
N ALA A 376 -33.22 21.59 13.41
CA ALA A 376 -32.87 20.39 14.17
C ALA A 376 -32.11 19.37 13.31
N GLU A 377 -32.51 19.20 12.04
CA GLU A 377 -31.84 18.32 11.08
C GLU A 377 -30.36 18.69 10.86
N HIS A 378 -30.01 19.99 10.88
CA HIS A 378 -28.62 20.42 10.76
C HIS A 378 -27.83 20.16 12.05
N ALA A 379 -28.47 20.32 13.21
CA ALA A 379 -27.85 19.98 14.49
C ALA A 379 -27.54 18.46 14.57
N ASP A 380 -28.48 17.62 14.13
CA ASP A 380 -28.31 16.17 14.05
C ASP A 380 -27.21 15.76 13.06
N LEU A 381 -27.12 16.43 11.91
CA LEU A 381 -26.05 16.21 10.93
C LEU A 381 -24.66 16.48 11.54
N TYR A 382 -24.48 17.59 12.27
CA TYR A 382 -23.20 17.92 12.90
C TYR A 382 -22.90 17.08 14.16
N ALA A 383 -23.93 16.44 14.75
CA ALA A 383 -23.78 15.45 15.82
C ALA A 383 -23.43 14.05 15.30
N THR A 384 -23.66 13.77 14.02
CA THR A 384 -23.43 12.47 13.37
C THR A 384 -22.03 12.41 12.77
N GLU A 385 -21.23 11.41 13.14
CA GLU A 385 -19.85 11.27 12.62
C GLU A 385 -19.82 10.73 11.20
N TRP A 386 -20.68 9.76 10.92
CA TRP A 386 -20.67 9.00 9.68
C TRP A 386 -22.08 8.86 9.15
N LEU A 387 -22.24 9.10 7.85
CA LEU A 387 -23.39 8.57 7.12
C LEU A 387 -23.09 7.12 6.77
N THR A 388 -24.11 6.27 6.70
CA THR A 388 -23.91 4.83 6.47
C THR A 388 -24.87 4.28 5.43
N GLU A 389 -24.37 3.38 4.60
CA GLU A 389 -25.14 2.61 3.61
C GLU A 389 -24.94 1.11 3.88
N THR A 390 -26.00 0.31 3.78
CA THR A 390 -25.92 -1.13 4.09
C THR A 390 -26.57 -1.96 2.99
N ALA A 391 -25.75 -2.76 2.29
CA ALA A 391 -26.24 -3.76 1.35
C ALA A 391 -26.49 -5.09 2.06
N VAL A 392 -27.64 -5.73 1.85
CA VAL A 392 -28.02 -7.01 2.48
C VAL A 392 -28.58 -8.00 1.46
N ASP A 393 -28.12 -9.25 1.48
CA ASP A 393 -28.70 -10.38 0.76
C ASP A 393 -29.47 -11.28 1.74
N ALA A 394 -30.79 -11.08 1.82
CA ALA A 394 -31.64 -11.78 2.78
C ALA A 394 -31.67 -13.30 2.54
N VAL A 395 -31.50 -13.75 1.30
CA VAL A 395 -31.47 -15.18 0.94
C VAL A 395 -30.20 -15.83 1.48
N VAL A 396 -29.04 -15.18 1.30
CA VAL A 396 -27.78 -15.65 1.86
C VAL A 396 -27.80 -15.60 3.38
N LYS A 397 -28.34 -14.52 3.98
CA LYS A 397 -28.51 -14.39 5.44
C LYS A 397 -29.28 -15.56 6.03
N ALA A 398 -30.43 -15.89 5.44
CA ALA A 398 -31.27 -17.02 5.87
C ALA A 398 -30.58 -18.38 5.64
N ARG A 399 -29.95 -18.58 4.47
CA ARG A 399 -29.28 -19.85 4.10
C ARG A 399 -28.12 -20.18 5.04
N TYR A 400 -27.30 -19.19 5.37
CA TYR A 400 -26.12 -19.35 6.23
C TYR A 400 -26.41 -19.09 7.72
N ARG A 401 -27.67 -18.75 8.07
CA ARG A 401 -28.10 -18.46 9.45
C ARG A 401 -27.27 -17.38 10.12
N LEU A 402 -26.91 -16.35 9.37
CA LEU A 402 -26.13 -15.22 9.88
C LEU A 402 -27.06 -14.27 10.63
N THR A 403 -26.74 -13.99 11.88
CA THR A 403 -27.59 -13.17 12.78
C THR A 403 -26.94 -11.85 13.17
N ASP A 404 -25.62 -11.76 13.08
CA ASP A 404 -24.87 -10.56 13.43
C ASP A 404 -25.15 -9.40 12.47
N ASP A 405 -25.11 -8.19 13.01
CA ASP A 405 -25.09 -6.98 12.21
C ASP A 405 -23.70 -6.79 11.58
N PRO A 406 -23.62 -6.35 10.31
CA PRO A 406 -22.33 -6.17 9.65
C PRO A 406 -21.52 -5.07 10.37
N PRO A 407 -20.22 -5.29 10.63
CA PRO A 407 -19.38 -4.24 11.17
C PRO A 407 -19.35 -3.06 10.20
N GLN A 408 -19.32 -1.85 10.75
CA GLN A 408 -19.14 -0.64 9.95
C GLN A 408 -17.73 -0.60 9.37
N ILE A 409 -17.64 -0.46 8.06
CA ILE A 409 -16.37 -0.26 7.36
C ILE A 409 -16.25 1.23 7.03
N GLU A 410 -15.30 1.89 7.67
CA GLU A 410 -15.02 3.31 7.44
C GLU A 410 -14.29 3.53 6.11
N THR A 411 -14.73 4.52 5.35
CA THR A 411 -14.15 4.86 4.06
C THR A 411 -13.99 6.37 3.93
N CYS A 412 -13.12 6.80 3.02
CA CYS A 412 -12.99 8.20 2.67
C CYS A 412 -14.02 8.65 1.62
N LEU A 413 -14.99 7.79 1.23
CA LEU A 413 -15.97 8.09 0.18
C LEU A 413 -16.87 9.28 0.57
N LYS A 414 -17.33 10.03 -0.44
CA LYS A 414 -18.10 11.27 -0.21
C LYS A 414 -19.58 11.17 -0.46
N THR A 415 -20.03 10.35 -1.39
CA THR A 415 -21.43 10.31 -1.79
C THR A 415 -22.09 9.00 -1.39
N ASN A 416 -23.41 9.06 -1.16
CA ASN A 416 -24.19 7.86 -0.89
C ASN A 416 -24.18 6.90 -2.10
N ALA A 417 -24.20 7.42 -3.33
CA ALA A 417 -24.15 6.61 -4.54
C ALA A 417 -22.86 5.76 -4.62
N ASP A 418 -21.71 6.37 -4.31
CA ASP A 418 -20.43 5.66 -4.27
C ASP A 418 -20.38 4.62 -3.15
N ALA A 419 -20.91 4.96 -1.96
CA ALA A 419 -21.00 4.04 -0.84
C ALA A 419 -21.91 2.84 -1.14
N GLN A 420 -23.03 3.06 -1.81
CA GLN A 420 -23.96 2.02 -2.25
C GLN A 420 -23.30 1.09 -3.27
N ALA A 421 -22.60 1.65 -4.27
CA ALA A 421 -21.87 0.88 -5.27
C ALA A 421 -20.80 0.01 -4.62
N GLU A 422 -20.03 0.55 -3.67
CA GLU A 422 -18.97 -0.20 -2.99
C GLU A 422 -19.53 -1.28 -2.03
N ALA A 423 -20.62 -0.98 -1.31
CA ALA A 423 -21.30 -1.97 -0.46
C ALA A 423 -21.82 -3.15 -1.29
N ALA A 424 -22.45 -2.87 -2.44
CA ALA A 424 -22.95 -3.90 -3.35
C ALA A 424 -21.81 -4.73 -3.95
N ARG A 425 -20.70 -4.10 -4.35
CA ARG A 425 -19.52 -4.78 -4.89
C ARG A 425 -18.89 -5.72 -3.87
N ARG A 426 -18.62 -5.25 -2.65
CA ARG A 426 -18.08 -6.11 -1.56
C ARG A 426 -19.04 -7.25 -1.24
N LEU A 427 -20.34 -6.98 -1.14
CA LEU A 427 -21.34 -8.03 -0.90
C LEU A 427 -21.33 -9.09 -2.01
N ALA A 428 -21.24 -8.68 -3.29
CA ALA A 428 -21.17 -9.61 -4.41
C ALA A 428 -19.93 -10.54 -4.34
N LEU A 429 -18.80 -10.03 -3.85
CA LEU A 429 -17.58 -10.81 -3.66
C LEU A 429 -17.74 -11.87 -2.54
N TYR A 430 -18.30 -11.47 -1.40
CA TYR A 430 -18.30 -12.28 -0.16
C TYR A 430 -19.59 -13.08 0.10
N LYS A 431 -20.66 -12.84 -0.65
CA LYS A 431 -21.92 -13.60 -0.48
C LYS A 431 -21.87 -15.03 -1.00
N VAL A 432 -20.78 -15.39 -1.67
CA VAL A 432 -20.48 -16.74 -2.16
C VAL A 432 -19.36 -17.33 -1.31
N GLN A 433 -19.40 -18.65 -1.11
CA GLN A 433 -18.31 -19.35 -0.45
C GLN A 433 -17.03 -19.26 -1.29
N ARG A 434 -16.02 -18.59 -0.75
CA ARG A 434 -14.70 -18.49 -1.37
C ARG A 434 -13.68 -19.36 -0.65
N THR A 435 -12.71 -19.88 -1.40
CA THR A 435 -11.64 -20.73 -0.88
C THR A 435 -10.31 -20.30 -1.49
N ILE A 436 -9.28 -20.22 -0.66
CA ILE A 436 -7.89 -20.06 -1.12
C ILE A 436 -7.30 -21.46 -1.26
N TYR A 437 -6.81 -21.76 -2.46
CA TYR A 437 -6.03 -22.94 -2.77
C TYR A 437 -4.56 -22.57 -2.91
N GLU A 438 -3.68 -23.40 -2.39
CA GLU A 438 -2.24 -23.28 -2.62
C GLU A 438 -1.72 -24.46 -3.42
N PHE A 439 -0.71 -24.21 -4.25
CA PHE A 439 0.08 -25.24 -4.92
C PHE A 439 1.54 -24.79 -5.03
N ASP A 440 2.44 -25.75 -5.25
CA ASP A 440 3.83 -25.46 -5.59
C ASP A 440 3.95 -25.41 -7.11
N GLY A 441 4.21 -24.23 -7.67
CA GLY A 441 4.26 -23.97 -9.10
C GLY A 441 5.55 -24.43 -9.77
N GLU A 442 5.42 -24.78 -11.04
CA GLU A 442 6.54 -24.90 -11.98
C GLU A 442 7.19 -23.51 -12.23
N PRO A 443 8.43 -23.46 -12.73
CA PRO A 443 9.21 -22.22 -12.74
C PRO A 443 8.52 -21.02 -13.43
N GLU A 444 7.72 -21.22 -14.47
CA GLU A 444 6.91 -20.16 -15.10
C GLU A 444 5.97 -19.42 -14.14
N MET A 445 5.46 -20.09 -13.11
CA MET A 445 4.53 -19.50 -12.16
C MET A 445 5.21 -18.41 -11.32
N MET A 446 6.54 -18.37 -11.28
CA MET A 446 7.31 -17.33 -10.59
C MET A 446 7.10 -15.93 -11.20
N MET A 447 6.58 -15.87 -12.43
CA MET A 447 6.28 -14.62 -13.13
C MET A 447 4.87 -14.09 -12.87
N LEU A 448 4.05 -14.81 -12.10
CA LEU A 448 2.75 -14.31 -11.65
C LEU A 448 2.93 -13.09 -10.75
N GLU A 449 1.88 -12.27 -10.68
CA GLU A 449 1.81 -11.10 -9.80
C GLU A 449 0.54 -11.13 -8.94
N LEU A 450 0.60 -10.51 -7.76
CA LEU A 450 -0.58 -10.37 -6.90
C LEU A 450 -1.70 -9.60 -7.62
N GLY A 451 -2.94 -10.07 -7.45
CA GLY A 451 -4.12 -9.51 -8.11
C GLY A 451 -4.31 -9.95 -9.56
N GLN A 452 -3.42 -10.76 -10.12
CA GLN A 452 -3.54 -11.24 -11.49
C GLN A 452 -4.71 -12.23 -11.66
N PRO A 453 -5.55 -12.08 -12.72
CA PRO A 453 -6.61 -13.04 -13.02
C PRO A 453 -6.04 -14.39 -13.44
N VAL A 454 -6.64 -15.48 -12.95
CA VAL A 454 -6.29 -16.85 -13.32
C VAL A 454 -7.54 -17.70 -13.54
N VAL A 455 -7.38 -18.84 -14.20
CA VAL A 455 -8.35 -19.95 -14.17
C VAL A 455 -7.63 -21.17 -13.63
N LEU A 456 -8.07 -21.64 -12.46
CA LEU A 456 -7.48 -22.79 -11.77
C LEU A 456 -8.19 -24.07 -12.19
N ARG A 457 -7.43 -25.07 -12.64
CA ARG A 457 -7.91 -26.39 -13.07
C ARG A 457 -7.18 -27.49 -12.34
N ASP A 458 -7.95 -28.46 -11.83
CA ASP A 458 -7.45 -29.69 -11.22
C ASP A 458 -8.55 -30.76 -11.21
N ASP A 459 -8.16 -32.03 -11.13
CA ASP A 459 -9.10 -33.17 -11.09
C ASP A 459 -9.85 -33.27 -9.74
N ARG A 460 -9.39 -32.55 -8.70
CA ARG A 460 -9.97 -32.57 -7.36
C ARG A 460 -10.66 -31.24 -7.03
N PHE A 461 -11.39 -31.25 -5.90
CA PHE A 461 -11.98 -30.07 -5.26
C PHE A 461 -13.00 -29.29 -6.10
N GLY A 462 -13.52 -29.88 -7.18
CA GLY A 462 -14.51 -29.24 -8.04
C GLY A 462 -13.90 -28.26 -9.06
N LEU A 463 -12.61 -28.37 -9.34
CA LEU A 463 -11.88 -27.46 -10.23
C LEU A 463 -11.78 -27.97 -11.69
N GLN A 464 -12.39 -29.12 -12.01
CA GLN A 464 -12.19 -29.82 -13.28
C GLN A 464 -12.59 -29.01 -14.53
N ASP A 465 -13.60 -28.14 -14.41
CA ASP A 465 -14.10 -27.32 -15.52
C ASP A 465 -13.32 -25.99 -15.67
N GLY A 466 -12.40 -25.72 -14.74
CA GLY A 466 -11.69 -24.45 -14.60
C GLY A 466 -12.51 -23.40 -13.86
N VAL A 467 -11.99 -22.93 -12.74
CA VAL A 467 -12.65 -21.93 -11.90
C VAL A 467 -11.89 -20.60 -11.99
N PRO A 468 -12.55 -19.49 -12.36
CA PRO A 468 -11.94 -18.17 -12.34
C PRO A 468 -11.51 -17.79 -10.93
N GLY A 469 -10.26 -17.35 -10.80
CA GLY A 469 -9.66 -16.95 -9.54
C GLY A 469 -8.74 -15.76 -9.71
N VAL A 470 -8.08 -15.41 -8.61
CA VAL A 470 -7.10 -14.33 -8.54
C VAL A 470 -5.94 -14.72 -7.63
N VAL A 471 -4.73 -14.35 -8.02
CA VAL A 471 -3.52 -14.60 -7.22
C VAL A 471 -3.54 -13.71 -5.97
N VAL A 472 -3.48 -14.33 -4.78
CA VAL A 472 -3.50 -13.63 -3.49
C VAL A 472 -2.23 -13.86 -2.67
N LEU A 473 -1.43 -14.86 -3.02
CA LEU A 473 -0.15 -15.15 -2.36
C LEU A 473 0.86 -15.68 -3.39
N LEU A 474 2.11 -15.24 -3.25
CA LEU A 474 3.26 -15.75 -3.96
C LEU A 474 4.43 -15.88 -2.99
N SER A 475 5.02 -17.06 -2.87
CA SER A 475 6.22 -17.29 -2.09
C SER A 475 7.33 -17.83 -2.98
N HIS A 476 8.20 -16.96 -3.49
CA HIS A 476 9.22 -17.31 -4.46
C HIS A 476 10.42 -17.99 -3.81
N GLN A 477 11.08 -18.90 -4.53
CA GLN A 477 12.35 -19.52 -4.16
C GLN A 477 13.27 -19.52 -5.38
N TRP A 478 13.95 -18.39 -5.65
CA TRP A 478 14.66 -18.18 -6.91
C TRP A 478 15.78 -19.17 -7.20
N LEU A 479 16.52 -19.57 -6.17
CA LEU A 479 17.60 -20.55 -6.32
C LEU A 479 17.07 -21.96 -6.64
N ALA A 480 15.90 -22.30 -6.11
CA ALA A 480 15.24 -23.57 -6.38
C ALA A 480 14.43 -23.56 -7.69
N GLY A 481 14.12 -22.38 -8.24
CA GLY A 481 13.23 -22.24 -9.39
C GLY A 481 11.78 -22.66 -9.07
N ARG A 482 11.33 -22.37 -7.84
CA ARG A 482 10.00 -22.75 -7.34
C ARG A 482 9.26 -21.53 -6.81
N VAL A 483 7.95 -21.63 -6.77
CA VAL A 483 7.07 -20.65 -6.10
C VAL A 483 5.88 -21.38 -5.50
N THR A 484 5.47 -21.03 -4.29
CA THR A 484 4.15 -21.42 -3.78
C THR A 484 3.16 -20.33 -4.16
N VAL A 485 2.05 -20.71 -4.81
CA VAL A 485 1.04 -19.76 -5.30
C VAL A 485 -0.26 -20.01 -4.56
N GLY A 486 -0.83 -18.96 -3.97
CA GLY A 486 -2.17 -18.96 -3.40
C GLY A 486 -3.16 -18.29 -4.34
N VAL A 487 -4.24 -19.00 -4.70
CA VAL A 487 -5.30 -18.53 -5.58
C VAL A 487 -6.62 -18.53 -4.83
N LEU A 488 -7.28 -17.37 -4.81
CA LEU A 488 -8.65 -17.22 -4.34
C LEU A 488 -9.63 -17.52 -5.48
N VAL A 489 -10.58 -18.41 -5.24
CA VAL A 489 -11.69 -18.75 -6.14
C VAL A 489 -13.05 -18.60 -5.45
#